data_AF-A0A3M6QYB0-F1
#
_entry.id   AF-A0A3M6QYB0-F1
#
_cell.length_a   1.000
_cell.length_b   1.000
_cell.length_c   1.000
_cell.angle_alpha   90.00
_cell.angle_beta   90.00
_cell.angle_gamma   90.00
#
_symmetry.space_group_name_H-M   'P 1'
#
loop_
_entity.id
_entity.type
_entity.pdbx_description
1 polymer ?
#
loop_
_entity_poly.entity_id
_entity_poly.type
_entity_poly.pdbx_seq_one_letter_code
_entity_poly.pdbx_strand_id
1 'polypeptide(L)'
;MDRGRRRRRTMQRQQRRKTAPTGQRCGNAEESDAMTPPLHPHTVLPVTLRLPPHNQRGSTLIVALIMLLLVLMMGITGMRALTMDARMTANALEQQRLFEAADGALRHSERTLALYSQPLSICGTNENVYTKAGEGATQTLPCYISDALTDPDGMQVGFKSHAAQIHEVTGFNRKTAWYPRYIKTSCPKGASATSAINISTTGCTDYYEMNAVSTSASDYNGVDQCNGDSLCVRSVMNLFIK
;
A
#
# COMPACT_ATOMS: atom_id res chain seq x y z
N MET A 1 -54.88 30.88 3.80
CA MET A 1 -55.20 29.48 4.14
C MET A 1 -53.87 28.81 4.48
N ASP A 2 -53.33 28.96 5.68
CA ASP A 2 -53.74 28.39 6.98
C ASP A 2 -53.51 26.88 7.12
N ARG A 3 -52.74 26.53 8.17
CA ARG A 3 -52.50 25.23 8.85
C ARG A 3 -51.83 24.09 8.04
N GLY A 4 -50.90 23.32 8.60
CA GLY A 4 -50.40 23.29 9.96
C GLY A 4 -49.42 22.14 10.26
N ARG A 5 -48.51 22.42 11.22
CA ARG A 5 -47.98 21.57 12.31
C ARG A 5 -48.07 20.03 12.22
N ARG A 6 -46.93 19.36 12.48
CA ARG A 6 -46.60 18.52 13.67
C ARG A 6 -45.31 17.73 13.42
N ARG A 7 -44.15 18.08 14.00
CA ARG A 7 -43.54 17.51 15.23
C ARG A 7 -43.93 16.05 15.54
N ARG A 8 -42.92 15.16 15.56
CA ARG A 8 -42.72 14.14 16.61
C ARG A 8 -41.22 13.83 16.80
N ARG A 9 -40.74 14.14 18.01
CA ARG A 9 -39.55 13.58 18.68
C ARG A 9 -39.90 12.21 19.25
N THR A 10 -38.92 11.31 19.40
CA THR A 10 -38.62 10.36 20.51
C THR A 10 -37.87 9.15 19.95
N MET A 11 -36.60 8.91 20.28
CA MET A 11 -36.02 8.27 21.49
C MET A 11 -35.57 6.83 21.23
N GLN A 12 -34.62 6.38 22.08
CA GLN A 12 -34.06 5.03 22.27
C GLN A 12 -32.89 4.67 21.32
N ARG A 13 -31.62 4.69 21.75
CA ARG A 13 -30.95 4.08 22.92
C ARG A 13 -31.00 2.54 22.85
N GLN A 14 -29.82 1.93 22.96
CA GLN A 14 -29.53 0.48 23.08
C GLN A 14 -29.45 -0.27 21.73
N GLN A 15 -28.49 -1.15 21.44
CA GLN A 15 -27.52 -1.86 22.28
C GLN A 15 -26.16 -2.02 21.56
N ARG A 16 -25.09 -1.84 22.35
CA ARG A 16 -23.83 -2.56 22.20
C ARG A 16 -24.11 -4.07 22.33
N ARG A 17 -23.62 -4.89 21.39
CA ARG A 17 -23.24 -6.29 21.67
C ARG A 17 -21.98 -6.63 20.88
N LYS A 18 -20.82 -6.50 21.54
CA LYS A 18 -19.60 -7.22 21.17
C LYS A 18 -19.67 -8.58 21.86
N THR A 19 -19.79 -9.65 21.10
CA THR A 19 -19.72 -11.03 21.59
C THR A 19 -18.27 -11.50 21.49
N ALA A 20 -17.65 -11.78 22.64
CA ALA A 20 -16.38 -12.49 22.76
C ALA A 20 -16.64 -14.01 22.76
N PRO A 21 -15.76 -14.83 22.16
CA PRO A 21 -15.86 -16.28 22.28
C PRO A 21 -15.20 -16.77 23.57
N THR A 22 -15.97 -17.58 24.28
CA THR A 22 -15.63 -18.37 25.46
C THR A 22 -14.80 -19.59 25.02
N GLY A 23 -13.56 -19.69 25.50
CA GLY A 23 -12.66 -20.83 25.29
C GLY A 23 -12.52 -21.66 26.56
N GLN A 24 -13.12 -22.84 26.51
CA GLN A 24 -13.24 -23.87 27.54
C GLN A 24 -11.90 -24.32 28.14
N ARG A 25 -11.88 -24.52 29.46
CA ARG A 25 -10.82 -25.19 30.23
C ARG A 25 -11.31 -26.59 30.57
N CYS A 26 -10.63 -27.63 30.09
CA CYS A 26 -10.85 -29.02 30.48
C CYS A 26 -9.49 -29.68 30.75
N GLY A 27 -9.40 -30.42 31.87
CA GLY A 27 -8.25 -31.26 32.22
C GLY A 27 -8.00 -31.33 33.72
N ASN A 28 -8.81 -32.11 34.43
CA ASN A 28 -8.46 -32.71 35.73
C ASN A 28 -8.35 -34.22 35.49
N ALA A 29 -7.29 -34.87 36.01
CA ALA A 29 -7.30 -36.11 36.78
C ALA A 29 -5.89 -36.75 36.83
N GLU A 30 -5.68 -37.58 37.86
CA GLU A 30 -4.49 -38.37 38.29
C GLU A 30 -3.52 -37.58 39.17
N GLU A 31 -3.57 -37.62 40.51
CA GLU A 31 -3.73 -38.69 41.52
C GLU A 31 -2.49 -39.59 41.72
N SER A 32 -2.01 -39.55 42.98
CA SER A 32 -1.13 -40.47 43.72
C SER A 32 0.29 -40.72 43.23
N ASP A 33 1.30 -40.25 43.99
CA ASP A 33 1.96 -41.17 44.92
C ASP A 33 2.81 -40.44 45.96
N ALA A 34 2.59 -40.85 47.20
CA ALA A 34 3.32 -40.44 48.37
C ALA A 34 4.70 -41.11 48.39
N MET A 35 5.75 -40.31 48.58
CA MET A 35 7.04 -40.81 49.06
C MET A 35 7.56 -39.83 50.12
N THR A 36 7.26 -40.16 51.36
CA THR A 36 7.79 -39.51 52.57
C THR A 36 9.14 -40.12 52.93
N PRO A 37 10.26 -39.37 52.90
CA PRO A 37 11.48 -39.79 53.57
C PRO A 37 11.46 -39.37 55.06
N PRO A 38 12.17 -40.11 55.94
CA PRO A 38 12.12 -39.89 57.39
C PRO A 38 12.92 -38.66 57.83
N LEU A 39 12.37 -37.89 58.76
CA LEU A 39 13.06 -36.82 59.47
C LEU A 39 14.25 -37.40 60.26
N HIS A 40 15.46 -36.98 59.91
CA HIS A 40 16.61 -36.98 60.81
C HIS A 40 16.82 -35.57 61.37
N PRO A 41 17.13 -35.39 62.66
CA PRO A 41 17.43 -34.09 63.22
C PRO A 41 18.86 -33.67 62.81
N HIS A 42 18.99 -32.89 61.74
CA HIS A 42 20.23 -32.20 61.45
C HIS A 42 20.36 -30.99 62.38
N THR A 43 21.22 -31.13 63.38
CA THR A 43 21.81 -30.06 64.18
C THR A 43 22.37 -28.98 63.26
N VAL A 44 21.73 -27.81 63.25
CA VAL A 44 22.18 -26.63 62.51
C VAL A 44 23.29 -25.97 63.32
N LEU A 45 24.55 -26.20 62.93
CA LEU A 45 25.68 -25.42 63.41
C LEU A 45 25.55 -23.98 62.87
N PRO A 46 25.74 -22.94 63.70
CA PRO A 46 25.76 -21.56 63.21
C PRO A 46 27.03 -21.35 62.37
N VAL A 47 26.87 -21.23 61.05
CA VAL A 47 27.93 -20.72 60.17
C VAL A 47 28.11 -19.25 60.49
N THR A 48 29.04 -18.95 61.40
CA THR A 48 29.48 -17.59 61.66
C THR A 48 30.34 -17.14 60.48
N LEU A 49 29.68 -16.48 59.53
CA LEU A 49 30.33 -15.89 58.35
C LEU A 49 31.16 -14.69 58.83
N ARG A 50 32.40 -14.97 59.23
CA ARG A 50 33.38 -13.97 59.65
C ARG A 50 33.86 -13.23 58.40
N LEU A 51 33.18 -12.14 58.03
CA LEU A 51 33.68 -11.23 56.99
C LEU A 51 34.97 -10.58 57.50
N PRO A 52 36.10 -10.71 56.79
CA PRO A 52 37.32 -10.01 57.15
C PRO A 52 37.09 -8.50 57.04
N PRO A 53 37.58 -7.68 57.99
CA PRO A 53 37.47 -6.23 57.91
C PRO A 53 38.37 -5.73 56.77
N HIS A 54 37.76 -5.48 55.62
CA HIS A 54 38.44 -4.96 54.45
C HIS A 54 38.61 -3.45 54.60
N ASN A 55 39.81 -3.02 54.98
CA ASN A 55 40.30 -1.66 54.73
C ASN A 55 40.64 -1.47 53.25
N GLN A 56 39.68 -1.76 52.35
CA GLN A 56 39.79 -1.51 50.92
C GLN A 56 39.43 -0.04 50.64
N ARG A 57 40.46 0.79 50.53
CA ARG A 57 40.32 2.21 50.23
C ARG A 57 40.09 2.41 48.72
N GLY A 58 38.91 2.91 48.37
CA GLY A 58 38.68 3.88 47.28
C GLY A 58 38.79 3.45 45.81
N SER A 59 39.40 2.33 45.46
CA SER A 59 39.70 1.99 44.04
C SER A 59 38.55 1.30 43.29
N THR A 60 37.67 0.56 43.98
CA THR A 60 36.57 -0.20 43.36
C THR A 60 35.57 0.71 42.63
N LEU A 61 35.31 1.90 43.14
CA LEU A 61 34.44 2.91 42.51
C LEU A 61 34.99 3.34 41.14
N ILE A 62 36.31 3.55 41.04
CA ILE A 62 36.97 3.99 39.81
C ILE A 62 36.91 2.89 38.75
N VAL A 63 37.19 1.65 39.13
CA VAL A 63 37.09 0.49 38.21
C VAL A 63 35.65 0.30 37.73
N ALA A 64 34.66 0.42 38.64
CA ALA A 64 33.26 0.34 38.28
C ALA A 64 32.84 1.44 37.30
N LEU A 65 33.31 2.69 37.49
CA LEU A 65 33.07 3.80 36.58
C LEU A 65 33.69 3.57 35.20
N ILE A 66 34.92 3.05 35.13
CA ILE A 66 35.57 2.73 33.85
C ILE A 66 34.79 1.63 33.13
N MET A 67 34.43 0.54 33.83
CA MET A 67 33.64 -0.54 33.23
C MET A 67 32.26 -0.07 32.75
N LEU A 68 31.58 0.76 33.55
CA LEU A 68 30.31 1.35 33.17
C LEU A 68 30.44 2.25 31.93
N LEU A 69 31.52 3.03 31.85
CA LEU A 69 31.83 3.86 30.69
C LEU A 69 32.12 3.03 29.43
N LEU A 70 32.84 1.91 29.56
CA LEU A 70 33.12 0.99 28.46
C LEU A 70 31.83 0.35 27.92
N VAL A 71 30.98 -0.16 28.82
CA VAL A 71 29.68 -0.74 28.45
C VAL A 71 28.77 0.31 27.80
N LEU A 72 28.77 1.54 28.31
CA LEU A 72 28.00 2.63 27.73
C LEU A 72 28.45 2.94 26.29
N MET A 73 29.76 2.99 26.04
CA MET A 73 30.30 3.23 24.68
C MET A 73 29.94 2.11 23.70
N MET A 74 30.00 0.85 24.15
CA MET A 74 29.52 -0.29 23.34
C MET A 74 28.02 -0.17 23.06
N GLY A 75 27.22 0.21 24.05
CA GLY A 75 25.77 0.42 23.91
C GLY A 75 25.42 1.51 22.89
N ILE A 76 26.08 2.68 22.96
CA ILE A 76 25.85 3.79 22.03
C ILE A 76 26.22 3.40 20.60
N THR A 77 27.32 2.66 20.42
CA THR A 77 27.76 2.21 19.10
C THR A 77 26.74 1.25 18.47
N GLY A 78 26.22 0.30 19.26
CA GLY A 78 25.15 -0.60 18.82
C GLY A 78 23.86 0.13 18.46
N MET A 79 23.45 1.14 19.24
CA MET A 79 22.25 1.93 18.94
C MET A 79 22.36 2.68 17.60
N ARG A 80 23.54 3.24 17.28
CA ARG A 80 23.73 3.94 15.99
C ARG A 80 23.54 3.01 14.79
N ALA A 81 24.08 1.80 14.84
CA ALA A 81 23.89 0.80 13.78
C ALA A 81 22.40 0.46 13.58
N LEU A 82 21.70 0.16 14.68
CA LEU A 82 20.26 -0.15 14.63
C LEU A 82 19.42 1.00 14.06
N THR A 83 19.79 2.26 14.33
CA THR A 83 19.05 3.41 13.76
C THR A 83 19.21 3.54 12.24
N MET A 84 20.36 3.14 11.69
CA MET A 84 20.57 3.16 10.23
C MET A 84 19.74 2.08 9.55
N ASP A 85 19.77 0.87 10.09
CA ASP A 85 18.99 -0.26 9.58
C ASP A 85 17.48 0.01 9.66
N ALA A 86 17.02 0.65 10.74
CA ALA A 86 15.62 1.06 10.88
C ALA A 86 15.19 2.05 9.78
N ARG A 87 16.05 3.01 9.42
CA ARG A 87 15.76 3.97 8.33
C ARG A 87 15.75 3.28 6.96
N MET A 88 16.70 2.40 6.70
CA MET A 88 16.74 1.62 5.45
C MET A 88 15.50 0.74 5.31
N THR A 89 15.10 0.07 6.39
CA THR A 89 13.89 -0.77 6.44
C THR A 89 12.63 0.07 6.26
N ALA A 90 12.55 1.25 6.89
CA ALA A 90 11.42 2.15 6.73
C ALA A 90 11.28 2.66 5.28
N ASN A 91 12.40 3.03 4.65
CA ASN A 91 12.42 3.46 3.26
C ASN A 91 11.99 2.31 2.32
N ALA A 92 12.53 1.10 2.52
CA ALA A 92 12.15 -0.07 1.74
C ALA A 92 10.65 -0.40 1.89
N LEU A 93 10.12 -0.33 3.12
CA LEU A 93 8.70 -0.55 3.39
C LEU A 93 7.82 0.51 2.70
N GLU A 94 8.23 1.77 2.67
CA GLU A 94 7.46 2.80 1.98
C GLU A 94 7.45 2.58 0.46
N GLN A 95 8.58 2.18 -0.12
CA GLN A 95 8.65 1.81 -1.54
C GLN A 95 7.75 0.61 -1.87
N GLN A 96 7.70 -0.40 -1.00
CA GLN A 96 6.79 -1.54 -1.15
C GLN A 96 5.32 -1.11 -1.11
N ARG A 97 4.95 -0.20 -0.21
CA ARG A 97 3.57 0.33 -0.14
C ARG A 97 3.18 1.12 -1.38
N LEU A 98 4.10 1.95 -1.89
CA LEU A 98 3.89 2.65 -3.16
C LEU A 98 3.72 1.66 -4.32
N PHE A 99 4.48 0.56 -4.32
CA PHE A 99 4.36 -0.50 -5.32
C PHE A 99 3.02 -1.22 -5.26
N GLU A 100 2.58 -1.66 -4.07
CA GLU A 100 1.29 -2.33 -3.89
C GLU A 100 0.12 -1.42 -4.33
N ALA A 101 0.19 -0.14 -4.01
CA ALA A 101 -0.83 0.83 -4.43
C ALA A 101 -0.81 1.08 -5.94
N ALA A 102 0.38 1.18 -6.55
CA ALA A 102 0.54 1.38 -7.98
C ALA A 102 0.09 0.14 -8.79
N ASP A 103 0.43 -1.08 -8.35
CA ASP A 103 -0.08 -2.33 -8.96
C ASP A 103 -1.59 -2.43 -8.77
N GLY A 104 -2.13 -2.05 -7.61
CA GLY A 104 -3.57 -1.97 -7.39
C GLY A 104 -4.29 -1.05 -8.38
N ALA A 105 -3.72 0.12 -8.66
CA ALA A 105 -4.25 1.05 -9.68
C ALA A 105 -4.13 0.49 -11.11
N LEU A 106 -3.04 -0.24 -11.40
CA LEU A 106 -2.85 -0.93 -12.66
C LEU A 106 -3.91 -2.02 -12.88
N ARG A 107 -4.17 -2.86 -11.86
CA ARG A 107 -5.25 -3.86 -11.91
C ARG A 107 -6.63 -3.24 -12.07
N HIS A 108 -6.85 -2.08 -11.45
CA HIS A 108 -8.08 -1.32 -11.62
C HIS A 108 -8.26 -0.85 -13.07
N SER A 109 -7.19 -0.36 -13.72
CA SER A 109 -7.22 0.05 -15.13
C SER A 109 -7.55 -1.11 -16.06
N GLU A 110 -6.87 -2.26 -15.90
CA GLU A 110 -7.08 -3.47 -16.72
C GLU A 110 -8.52 -3.95 -16.61
N ARG A 111 -9.07 -4.00 -15.38
CA ARG A 111 -10.48 -4.35 -15.16
C ARG A 111 -11.42 -3.36 -15.84
N THR A 112 -11.14 -2.07 -15.71
CA THR A 112 -11.99 -1.01 -16.27
C THR A 112 -12.06 -1.14 -17.78
N LEU A 113 -10.93 -1.30 -18.47
CA LEU A 113 -10.92 -1.40 -19.93
C LEU A 113 -11.47 -2.74 -20.44
N ALA A 114 -11.28 -3.83 -19.70
CA ALA A 114 -11.85 -5.13 -20.06
C ALA A 114 -13.38 -5.12 -20.14
N LEU A 115 -14.06 -4.20 -19.44
CA LEU A 115 -15.52 -4.07 -19.48
C LEU A 115 -16.05 -3.53 -20.82
N TYR A 116 -15.25 -2.75 -21.55
CA TYR A 116 -15.78 -1.97 -22.68
C TYR A 116 -15.66 -2.66 -24.04
N SER A 117 -14.74 -3.62 -24.24
CA SER A 117 -14.57 -4.41 -25.50
C SER A 117 -14.65 -3.55 -26.79
N GLN A 118 -14.22 -2.29 -26.71
CA GLN A 118 -14.29 -1.30 -27.76
C GLN A 118 -12.95 -0.57 -27.84
N PRO A 119 -12.53 -0.14 -29.04
CA PRO A 119 -11.28 0.59 -29.20
C PRO A 119 -11.35 1.94 -28.48
N LEU A 120 -10.27 2.29 -27.78
CA LEU A 120 -10.13 3.61 -27.18
C LEU A 120 -9.78 4.63 -28.28
N SER A 121 -10.33 5.83 -28.17
CA SER A 121 -9.92 6.98 -28.97
C SER A 121 -8.81 7.76 -28.28
N ILE A 122 -8.15 8.65 -29.02
CA ILE A 122 -7.20 9.60 -28.44
C ILE A 122 -7.93 10.58 -27.50
N CYS A 123 -7.28 10.98 -26.41
CA CYS A 123 -7.78 11.95 -25.46
C CYS A 123 -7.81 13.37 -26.03
N GLY A 124 -8.82 14.14 -25.64
CA GLY A 124 -8.84 15.58 -25.80
C GLY A 124 -7.84 16.28 -24.87
N THR A 125 -7.63 17.58 -25.08
CA THR A 125 -6.65 18.38 -24.33
C THR A 125 -6.91 18.41 -22.82
N ASN A 126 -8.16 18.27 -22.39
CA ASN A 126 -8.55 18.30 -20.97
C ASN A 126 -9.54 17.18 -20.60
N GLU A 127 -9.42 16.04 -21.27
CA GLU A 127 -10.35 14.93 -21.11
C GLU A 127 -9.59 13.63 -20.86
N ASN A 128 -9.98 12.89 -19.83
CA ASN A 128 -9.54 11.51 -19.60
C ASN A 128 -10.55 10.49 -20.12
N VAL A 129 -11.70 10.95 -20.62
CA VAL A 129 -12.75 10.09 -21.13
C VAL A 129 -13.23 10.63 -22.47
N TYR A 130 -13.45 9.72 -23.41
CA TYR A 130 -14.22 9.97 -24.63
C TYR A 130 -15.68 9.55 -24.46
N THR A 131 -16.61 10.43 -24.87
CA THR A 131 -18.03 10.10 -24.91
C THR A 131 -18.44 9.70 -26.32
N LYS A 132 -18.96 8.49 -26.46
CA LYS A 132 -19.55 8.01 -27.71
C LYS A 132 -21.06 8.22 -27.63
N ALA A 133 -21.59 9.02 -28.55
CA ALA A 133 -23.02 9.07 -28.80
C ALA A 133 -23.42 7.79 -29.56
N GLY A 134 -24.09 6.87 -28.87
CA GLY A 134 -24.73 5.71 -29.49
C GLY A 134 -26.21 5.96 -29.75
N GLU A 135 -26.83 5.11 -30.57
CA GLU A 135 -28.29 5.03 -30.69
C GLU A 135 -28.88 4.62 -29.33
N GLY A 136 -29.36 5.60 -28.56
CA GLY A 136 -30.13 5.39 -27.32
C GLY A 136 -29.37 5.43 -26.00
N ALA A 137 -28.04 5.55 -25.98
CA ALA A 137 -27.26 5.80 -24.76
C ALA A 137 -25.89 6.45 -25.03
N THR A 138 -25.52 7.43 -24.19
CA THR A 138 -24.15 7.97 -24.15
C THR A 138 -23.26 7.00 -23.38
N GLN A 139 -22.22 6.48 -24.03
CA GLN A 139 -21.21 5.66 -23.37
C GLN A 139 -19.96 6.51 -23.10
N THR A 140 -19.42 6.37 -21.90
CA THR A 140 -18.28 7.13 -21.36
C THR A 140 -17.13 6.14 -21.22
N LEU A 141 -16.14 6.21 -22.12
CA LEU A 141 -15.01 5.28 -22.19
C LEU A 141 -13.68 5.99 -21.91
N PRO A 142 -12.71 5.36 -21.23
CA PRO A 142 -11.35 5.89 -21.14
C PRO A 142 -10.76 6.19 -22.53
N CYS A 143 -9.93 7.21 -22.63
CA CYS A 143 -9.19 7.54 -23.85
C CYS A 143 -7.68 7.30 -23.64
N TYR A 144 -6.91 7.17 -24.72
CA TYR A 144 -5.44 7.06 -24.66
C TYR A 144 -4.75 8.37 -25.02
N ILE A 145 -3.57 8.62 -24.46
CA ILE A 145 -2.94 9.94 -24.53
C ILE A 145 -1.97 10.06 -25.71
N SER A 146 -1.19 9.02 -25.95
CA SER A 146 -0.13 9.02 -26.97
C SER A 146 0.23 7.61 -27.40
N ASP A 147 1.05 7.52 -28.44
CA ASP A 147 1.64 6.27 -28.90
C ASP A 147 2.86 5.91 -28.05
N ALA A 148 2.91 4.69 -27.52
CA ALA A 148 3.98 4.23 -26.64
C ALA A 148 5.34 4.08 -27.36
N LEU A 149 5.35 3.83 -28.67
CA LEU A 149 6.57 3.62 -29.46
C LEU A 149 7.24 4.89 -29.95
N THR A 150 6.56 6.04 -29.91
CA THR A 150 7.08 7.32 -30.40
C THR A 150 7.72 8.17 -29.30
N ASP A 151 7.86 7.63 -28.09
CA ASP A 151 8.46 8.29 -26.93
C ASP A 151 10.00 8.39 -27.12
N PRO A 152 10.57 9.58 -27.46
CA PRO A 152 11.97 9.71 -27.85
C PRO A 152 12.96 9.38 -26.73
N ASP A 153 12.51 9.47 -25.47
CA ASP A 153 13.33 9.26 -24.27
C ASP A 153 12.95 7.97 -23.51
N GLY A 154 12.02 7.17 -24.04
CA GLY A 154 11.66 5.82 -23.58
C GLY A 154 10.97 5.70 -22.20
N MET A 155 10.95 6.78 -21.40
CA MET A 155 10.51 6.76 -20.00
C MET A 155 9.77 8.02 -19.54
N GLN A 156 9.39 8.95 -20.42
CA GLN A 156 8.63 10.15 -20.03
C GLN A 156 7.16 9.83 -19.77
N VAL A 157 6.90 9.02 -18.75
CA VAL A 157 5.55 8.68 -18.28
C VAL A 157 4.99 9.77 -17.35
N GLY A 158 5.29 11.04 -17.63
CA GLY A 158 5.01 12.17 -16.75
C GLY A 158 3.52 12.31 -16.43
N PHE A 159 3.12 12.01 -15.19
CA PHE A 159 1.71 12.11 -14.79
C PHE A 159 1.23 13.56 -14.66
N LYS A 160 2.14 14.52 -14.53
CA LYS A 160 1.82 15.95 -14.48
C LYS A 160 1.60 16.55 -15.86
N SER A 161 2.41 16.23 -16.86
CA SER A 161 2.18 16.68 -18.25
C SER A 161 0.84 16.20 -18.80
N HIS A 162 0.29 15.15 -18.18
CA HIS A 162 -0.95 14.52 -18.55
C HIS A 162 -2.04 14.63 -17.47
N ALA A 163 -1.92 15.59 -16.55
CA ALA A 163 -2.80 15.67 -15.38
C ALA A 163 -4.31 15.77 -15.69
N ALA A 164 -4.69 16.20 -16.90
CA ALA A 164 -6.08 16.26 -17.32
C ALA A 164 -6.59 14.94 -17.95
N GLN A 165 -5.67 14.06 -18.37
CA GLN A 165 -5.95 12.78 -19.03
C GLN A 165 -5.77 11.57 -18.10
N ILE A 166 -5.32 11.77 -16.86
CA ILE A 166 -5.18 10.68 -15.89
C ILE A 166 -6.52 10.31 -15.25
N HIS A 167 -6.65 9.04 -14.88
CA HIS A 167 -7.76 8.52 -14.09
C HIS A 167 -7.30 8.26 -12.66
N GLU A 168 -7.83 9.05 -11.72
CA GLU A 168 -7.57 8.85 -10.30
C GLU A 168 -8.36 7.65 -9.76
N VAL A 169 -7.68 6.79 -9.01
CA VAL A 169 -8.27 5.62 -8.36
C VAL A 169 -8.49 5.92 -6.89
N THR A 170 -9.72 5.71 -6.42
CA THR A 170 -10.09 5.90 -5.03
C THR A 170 -9.99 4.59 -4.25
N GLY A 171 -9.83 4.67 -2.94
CA GLY A 171 -9.79 3.51 -2.04
C GLY A 171 -8.40 3.11 -1.54
N PHE A 172 -7.33 3.71 -2.08
CA PHE A 172 -5.98 3.59 -1.54
C PHE A 172 -5.70 4.72 -0.53
N ASN A 173 -4.82 4.47 0.44
CA ASN A 173 -4.34 5.48 1.42
C ASN A 173 -3.27 6.43 0.83
N ARG A 174 -3.10 6.38 -0.48
CA ARG A 174 -2.12 7.13 -1.27
C ARG A 174 -2.81 7.61 -2.53
N LYS A 175 -2.30 8.70 -3.11
CA LYS A 175 -2.77 9.16 -4.41
C LYS A 175 -2.28 8.21 -5.48
N THR A 176 -3.23 7.64 -6.21
CA THR A 176 -2.95 6.67 -7.26
C THR A 176 -3.75 7.01 -8.50
N ALA A 177 -3.10 6.94 -9.65
CA ALA A 177 -3.76 7.21 -10.93
C ALA A 177 -3.20 6.30 -12.02
N TRP A 178 -3.90 6.23 -13.14
CA TRP A 178 -3.45 5.53 -14.33
C TRP A 178 -3.87 6.24 -15.60
N TYR A 179 -3.19 5.93 -16.70
CA TYR A 179 -3.62 6.30 -18.05
C TYR A 179 -3.13 5.27 -19.08
N PRO A 180 -3.85 5.09 -20.19
CA PRO A 180 -3.43 4.21 -21.25
C PRO A 180 -2.65 4.96 -22.35
N ARG A 181 -1.68 4.27 -22.95
CA ARG A 181 -1.02 4.66 -24.20
C ARG A 181 -1.26 3.62 -25.26
N TYR A 182 -1.42 4.04 -26.50
CA TYR A 182 -1.66 3.12 -27.60
C TYR A 182 -0.34 2.47 -28.04
N ILE A 183 -0.33 1.15 -28.15
CA ILE A 183 0.77 0.43 -28.78
C ILE A 183 0.32 0.16 -30.21
N LYS A 184 1.09 0.64 -31.19
CA LYS A 184 0.75 0.50 -32.61
C LYS A 184 0.42 -0.96 -32.93
N THR A 185 -0.83 -1.21 -33.31
CA THR A 185 -1.29 -2.53 -33.75
C THR A 185 -1.40 -2.58 -35.27
N SER A 186 -1.31 -3.78 -35.84
CA SER A 186 -1.54 -4.00 -37.27
C SER A 186 -3.03 -4.04 -37.64
N CYS A 187 -3.91 -3.61 -36.73
CA CYS A 187 -5.34 -3.59 -36.97
C CYS A 187 -5.68 -2.58 -38.08
N PRO A 188 -6.44 -2.97 -39.12
CA PRO A 188 -6.93 -2.00 -40.09
C PRO A 188 -7.87 -1.03 -39.37
N LYS A 189 -7.49 0.25 -39.41
CA LYS A 189 -8.33 1.35 -38.91
C LYS A 189 -9.36 1.71 -39.98
N GLY A 190 -10.56 2.07 -39.56
CA GLY A 190 -11.60 2.58 -40.45
C GLY A 190 -11.09 3.79 -41.24
N ALA A 191 -11.17 3.71 -42.56
CA ALA A 191 -10.75 4.77 -43.49
C ALA A 191 -11.93 5.34 -44.33
N SER A 192 -13.15 4.83 -44.12
CA SER A 192 -14.36 5.24 -44.83
C SER A 192 -15.19 6.22 -44.00
N ALA A 193 -15.94 7.12 -44.65
CA ALA A 193 -16.92 8.01 -44.01
C ALA A 193 -18.09 7.25 -43.35
N THR A 194 -18.33 6.00 -43.74
CA THR A 194 -19.32 5.11 -43.13
C THR A 194 -18.76 4.27 -41.98
N SER A 195 -17.46 4.38 -41.70
CA SER A 195 -16.77 3.73 -40.58
C SER A 195 -16.24 4.79 -39.63
N ALA A 196 -16.02 4.43 -38.37
CA ALA A 196 -15.39 5.35 -37.44
C ALA A 196 -13.91 5.56 -37.85
N ILE A 197 -13.59 6.76 -38.35
CA ILE A 197 -12.27 7.08 -38.89
C ILE A 197 -11.21 6.92 -37.80
N ASN A 198 -10.06 6.32 -38.12
CA ASN A 198 -8.94 6.07 -37.20
C ASN A 198 -9.24 5.15 -36.01
N ILE A 199 -10.36 4.42 -36.05
CA ILE A 199 -10.76 3.46 -35.03
C ILE A 199 -10.60 2.04 -35.58
N SER A 200 -10.09 1.12 -34.78
CA SER A 200 -9.81 -0.26 -35.17
C SER A 200 -11.08 -1.05 -35.49
N THR A 201 -11.02 -1.90 -36.52
CA THR A 201 -12.16 -2.70 -37.01
C THR A 201 -12.52 -3.82 -36.03
N THR A 202 -13.81 -4.14 -35.90
CA THR A 202 -14.33 -5.29 -35.13
C THR A 202 -13.66 -6.61 -35.53
N GLY A 203 -13.39 -7.46 -34.53
CA GLY A 203 -12.70 -8.75 -34.70
C GLY A 203 -11.18 -8.67 -34.60
N CYS A 204 -10.63 -7.49 -34.35
CA CYS A 204 -9.21 -7.27 -34.15
C CYS A 204 -8.86 -7.06 -32.67
N THR A 205 -7.57 -7.18 -32.33
CA THR A 205 -7.07 -6.97 -30.97
C THR A 205 -6.15 -5.76 -30.93
N ASP A 206 -6.53 -4.74 -30.16
CA ASP A 206 -5.66 -3.60 -29.89
C ASP A 206 -4.79 -3.84 -28.65
N TYR A 207 -3.59 -3.25 -28.65
CA TYR A 207 -2.66 -3.33 -27.53
C TYR A 207 -2.51 -1.94 -26.93
N TYR A 208 -2.60 -1.88 -25.61
CA TYR A 208 -2.44 -0.65 -24.86
C TYR A 208 -1.43 -0.88 -23.74
N GLU A 209 -0.57 0.10 -23.56
CA GLU A 209 0.30 0.19 -22.40
C GLU A 209 -0.46 0.92 -21.28
N MET A 210 -0.71 0.22 -20.19
CA MET A 210 -1.23 0.84 -18.97
C MET A 210 -0.07 1.39 -18.16
N ASN A 211 -0.14 2.67 -17.85
CA ASN A 211 0.79 3.33 -16.95
C ASN A 211 0.03 3.66 -15.67
N ALA A 212 0.53 3.23 -14.52
CA ALA A 212 -0.04 3.55 -13.22
C ALA A 212 1.01 4.15 -12.29
N VAL A 213 0.55 4.99 -11.37
CA VAL A 213 1.39 5.68 -10.38
C VAL A 213 0.81 5.53 -8.99
N SER A 214 1.69 5.49 -8.00
CA SER A 214 1.39 5.86 -6.62
C SER A 214 2.36 6.94 -6.15
N THR A 215 1.86 7.93 -5.42
CA THR A 215 2.68 8.99 -4.84
C THR A 215 2.34 9.21 -3.37
N SER A 216 3.36 9.52 -2.58
CA SER A 216 3.22 10.00 -1.20
C SER A 216 2.86 11.49 -1.14
N ALA A 217 3.02 12.21 -2.26
CA ALA A 217 2.67 13.62 -2.38
C ALA A 217 1.15 13.84 -2.40
N SER A 218 0.74 15.09 -2.14
CA SER A 218 -0.67 15.48 -2.22
C SER A 218 -1.20 15.48 -3.64
N ASP A 219 -0.34 15.63 -4.65
CA ASP A 219 -0.69 15.83 -6.05
C ASP A 219 0.33 15.19 -6.99
N TYR A 220 -0.01 15.12 -8.29
CA TYR A 220 0.83 14.49 -9.32
C TYR A 220 1.92 15.44 -9.89
N ASN A 221 2.00 16.68 -9.41
CA ASN A 221 2.88 17.74 -9.95
C ASN A 221 4.40 17.46 -9.85
N GLY A 222 4.80 16.51 -9.00
CA GLY A 222 6.19 16.07 -8.83
C GLY A 222 6.52 14.73 -9.51
N VAL A 223 5.56 14.12 -10.20
CA VAL A 223 5.66 12.74 -10.71
C VAL A 223 6.14 12.69 -12.18
N ASP A 224 6.88 13.70 -12.62
CA ASP A 224 7.38 13.78 -14.01
C ASP A 224 8.37 12.65 -14.34
N GLN A 225 9.01 12.04 -13.33
CA GLN A 225 10.08 11.06 -13.52
C GLN A 225 10.00 9.82 -12.61
N CYS A 226 8.84 9.55 -11.98
CA CYS A 226 8.67 8.36 -11.13
C CYS A 226 9.83 8.18 -10.12
N ASN A 227 10.20 9.28 -9.46
CA ASN A 227 11.38 9.38 -8.60
C ASN A 227 10.96 9.42 -7.13
N GLY A 228 11.89 9.11 -6.22
CA GLY A 228 11.88 9.32 -4.76
C GLY A 228 10.55 9.06 -4.01
N ASP A 229 9.62 9.99 -4.16
CA ASP A 229 8.32 10.06 -3.48
C ASP A 229 7.16 9.43 -4.28
N SER A 230 7.45 8.99 -5.51
CA SER A 230 6.49 8.40 -6.43
C SER A 230 7.06 7.15 -7.08
N LEU A 231 6.17 6.20 -7.35
CA LEU A 231 6.50 4.97 -8.02
C LEU A 231 5.54 4.75 -9.18
N CYS A 232 6.08 4.41 -10.35
CA CYS A 232 5.29 4.09 -11.52
C CYS A 232 5.51 2.63 -11.93
N VAL A 233 4.43 2.01 -12.36
CA VAL A 233 4.43 0.64 -12.91
C VAL A 233 3.74 0.65 -14.27
N ARG A 234 4.16 -0.27 -15.13
CA ARG A 234 3.69 -0.37 -16.51
C ARG A 234 3.27 -1.80 -16.78
N SER A 235 2.17 -1.97 -17.51
CA SER A 235 1.76 -3.26 -18.07
C SER A 235 1.27 -3.08 -19.50
N VAL A 236 1.16 -4.19 -20.22
CA VAL A 236 0.54 -4.22 -21.54
C VAL A 236 -0.69 -5.09 -21.43
N MET A 237 -1.81 -4.59 -21.95
CA MET A 237 -3.03 -5.38 -22.10
C MET A 237 -3.49 -5.40 -23.55
N ASN A 238 -4.15 -6.49 -23.91
CA ASN A 238 -4.80 -6.68 -25.19
C ASN A 238 -6.31 -6.47 -25.03
N LEU A 239 -6.91 -5.71 -25.94
CA LEU A 239 -8.33 -5.43 -25.96
C LEU A 239 -8.92 -5.98 -27.26
N PHE A 240 -9.71 -7.05 -27.14
CA PHE A 240 -10.44 -7.59 -28.25
C PHE A 240 -11.66 -6.72 -28.56
N ILE A 241 -11.77 -6.27 -29.81
CA ILE A 241 -12.84 -5.38 -30.26
C ILE A 241 -13.98 -6.23 -30.79
N LYS A 242 -15.14 -6.09 -30.14
CA LYS A 242 -16.36 -6.81 -30.51
C LYS A 242 -17.24 -6.04 -31.51
#